data_AF-A0A0C3AHW1-F1
#
_entry.id   AF-A0A0C3AHW1-F1
#
_cell.length_a   1.000
_cell.length_b   1.000
_cell.length_c   1.000
_cell.angle_alpha   90.00
_cell.angle_beta   90.00
_cell.angle_gamma   90.00
#
_symmetry.space_group_name_H-M   'P 1'
#
loop_
_entity.id
_entity.type
_entity.pdbx_description
1 polymer ?
#
loop_
_entity_poly.entity_id
_entity_poly.type
_entity_poly.pdbx_seq_one_letter_code
_entity_poly.pdbx_strand_id
1 'polypeptide(L)'
;MHEFRHYWAQGIPVVVTHIQMQGTWDPAYFIKAHGEKKVTVINCETGKTKPIFVANFFKMFIEAVGKADGIWKLKDWPPTSEFAAMFPDLFADFENSIPFPELTRLDGVLNFAVHFPWNGIVPDLGPKGYNALGSVQDDCHSGSTCLHLDVTDALNILLWAANLEDGKAGHAVWDLFSPDDLPKLREFCWKTVGFKGPGDPVYS
;
A
#
# COMPACT_ATOMS: atom_id res chain seq x y z
N MET A 1 8.78 4.87 22.07
CA MET A 1 9.93 4.08 21.57
C MET A 1 10.10 2.76 22.31
N HIS A 2 10.14 2.73 23.65
CA HIS A 2 10.33 1.47 24.41
C HIS A 2 9.22 0.43 24.16
N GLU A 3 7.94 0.84 24.22
CA GLU A 3 6.80 -0.06 23.95
C GLU A 3 6.81 -0.58 22.51
N PHE A 4 7.05 0.30 21.54
CA PHE A 4 7.20 -0.10 20.14
C PHE A 4 8.29 -1.18 19.99
N ARG A 5 9.50 -0.93 20.50
CA ARG A 5 10.61 -1.90 20.41
C ARG A 5 10.27 -3.23 21.12
N HIS A 6 9.53 -3.19 22.22
CA HIS A 6 9.09 -4.39 22.92
C HIS A 6 8.17 -5.27 22.08
N TYR A 7 7.14 -4.70 21.46
CA TYR A 7 6.23 -5.45 20.59
C TYR A 7 6.87 -5.83 19.25
N TRP A 8 7.66 -4.92 18.68
CA TRP A 8 8.38 -5.15 17.44
C TRP A 8 9.36 -6.32 17.53
N ALA A 9 10.10 -6.43 18.64
CA ALA A 9 11.01 -7.56 18.89
C ALA A 9 10.30 -8.93 19.00
N GLN A 10 8.97 -8.95 19.14
CA GLN A 10 8.15 -10.17 19.18
C GLN A 10 7.46 -10.45 17.84
N GLY A 11 7.71 -9.66 16.80
CA GLY A 11 7.03 -9.79 15.50
C GLY A 11 5.57 -9.36 15.53
N ILE A 12 5.15 -8.55 16.50
CA ILE A 12 3.77 -8.07 16.63
C ILE A 12 3.60 -6.79 15.80
N PRO A 13 2.66 -6.74 14.84
CA PRO A 13 2.34 -5.52 14.10
C PRO A 13 1.90 -4.39 15.03
N VAL A 14 2.35 -3.16 14.77
CA VAL A 14 2.02 -1.98 15.57
C VAL A 14 1.26 -0.97 14.72
N VAL A 15 0.12 -0.51 15.20
CA VAL A 15 -0.66 0.58 14.60
C VAL A 15 -0.37 1.88 15.35
N VAL A 16 0.09 2.90 14.62
CA VAL A 16 0.25 4.25 15.15
C VAL A 16 -0.87 5.13 14.58
N THR A 17 -1.64 5.75 15.45
CA THR A 17 -2.76 6.61 15.06
C THR A 17 -2.37 8.10 15.13
N HIS A 18 -3.17 8.94 14.47
CA HIS A 18 -3.03 10.41 14.51
C HIS A 18 -1.70 10.96 14.00
N ILE A 19 -1.03 10.25 13.08
CA ILE A 19 0.14 10.74 12.36
C ILE A 19 -0.25 12.03 11.62
N GLN A 20 0.54 13.09 11.80
CA GLN A 20 0.30 14.39 11.19
C GLN A 20 1.16 14.52 9.93
N MET A 21 0.52 14.50 8.76
CA MET A 21 1.17 14.80 7.48
C MET A 21 0.98 16.29 7.17
N GLN A 22 2.01 16.97 6.67
CA GLN A 22 1.95 18.38 6.28
C GLN A 22 1.68 18.58 4.78
N GLY A 23 1.85 17.53 3.98
CA GLY A 23 1.67 17.54 2.52
C GLY A 23 0.22 17.39 2.07
N THR A 24 -0.06 17.79 0.83
CA THR A 24 -1.37 17.61 0.19
C THR A 24 -1.45 16.26 -0.48
N TRP A 25 -1.95 15.25 0.26
CA TRP A 25 -2.06 13.87 -0.22
C TRP A 25 -3.41 13.52 -0.86
N ASP A 26 -4.28 14.50 -1.05
CA ASP A 26 -5.63 14.26 -1.56
C ASP A 26 -5.68 14.10 -3.10
N PRO A 27 -6.75 13.47 -3.64
CA PRO A 27 -6.95 13.30 -5.07
C PRO A 27 -6.88 14.61 -5.89
N ALA A 28 -7.29 15.76 -5.35
CA ALA A 28 -7.30 17.01 -6.09
C ALA A 28 -5.88 17.50 -6.41
N TYR A 29 -4.92 17.26 -5.51
CA TYR A 29 -3.49 17.49 -5.81
C TYR A 29 -3.04 16.69 -7.03
N PHE A 30 -3.28 15.38 -7.05
CA PHE A 30 -2.83 14.52 -8.15
C PHE A 30 -3.52 14.86 -9.48
N ILE A 31 -4.81 15.22 -9.44
CA ILE A 31 -5.55 15.69 -10.63
C ILE A 31 -4.90 16.96 -11.18
N LYS A 32 -4.58 17.93 -10.32
CA LYS A 32 -4.03 19.23 -10.73
C LYS A 32 -2.59 19.11 -11.23
N ALA A 33 -1.74 18.39 -10.50
CA ALA A 33 -0.30 18.32 -10.77
C ALA A 33 0.05 17.32 -11.89
N HIS A 34 -0.71 16.23 -12.02
CA HIS A 34 -0.34 15.11 -12.90
C HIS A 34 -1.49 14.63 -13.79
N GLY A 35 -2.60 15.37 -13.87
CA GLY A 35 -3.83 14.93 -14.52
C GLY A 35 -3.68 14.43 -15.95
N GLU A 36 -2.77 15.00 -16.73
CA GLU A 36 -2.49 14.65 -18.13
C GLU A 36 -1.59 13.41 -18.30
N LYS A 37 -0.99 12.90 -17.22
CA LYS A 37 -0.13 11.71 -17.26
C LYS A 37 -1.00 10.47 -17.52
N LYS A 38 -0.59 9.66 -18.50
CA LYS A 38 -1.19 8.35 -18.76
C LYS A 38 -0.54 7.31 -17.86
N VAL A 39 -1.38 6.53 -17.19
CA VAL A 39 -1.01 5.47 -16.26
C VAL A 39 -1.80 4.21 -16.57
N THR A 40 -1.35 3.07 -16.05
CA THR A 40 -2.09 1.81 -16.18
C THR A 40 -2.85 1.54 -14.89
N VAL A 41 -4.11 1.15 -15.03
CA VAL A 41 -4.88 0.56 -13.93
C VAL A 41 -5.09 -0.92 -14.18
N ILE A 42 -5.22 -1.68 -13.10
CA ILE A 42 -5.54 -3.09 -13.08
C ILE A 42 -6.80 -3.32 -12.26
N ASN A 43 -7.72 -4.13 -12.77
CA ASN A 43 -8.87 -4.60 -12.01
C ASN A 43 -8.43 -5.75 -11.09
N CYS A 44 -8.67 -5.61 -9.78
CA CYS A 44 -8.14 -6.50 -8.75
C CYS A 44 -8.76 -7.91 -8.79
N GLU A 45 -9.91 -8.08 -9.44
CA GLU A 45 -10.62 -9.37 -9.50
C GLU A 45 -10.29 -10.13 -10.79
N THR A 46 -10.20 -9.41 -11.91
CA THR A 46 -10.05 -10.01 -13.25
C THR A 46 -8.62 -9.95 -13.78
N GLY A 47 -7.74 -9.16 -13.16
CA GLY A 47 -6.38 -8.89 -13.64
C GLY A 47 -6.32 -8.08 -14.94
N LYS A 48 -7.46 -7.68 -15.51
CA LYS A 48 -7.51 -6.89 -16.75
C LYS A 48 -6.89 -5.52 -16.52
N THR A 49 -6.06 -5.09 -17.46
CA THR A 49 -5.41 -3.78 -17.42
C THR A 49 -5.98 -2.86 -18.48
N LYS A 50 -5.95 -1.55 -18.20
CA LYS A 50 -6.27 -0.52 -19.20
C LYS A 50 -5.49 0.77 -18.92
N PRO A 51 -5.14 1.53 -19.97
CA PRO A 51 -4.59 2.87 -19.78
C PRO A 51 -5.69 3.85 -19.34
N ILE A 52 -5.34 4.79 -18.48
CA ILE A 52 -6.21 5.88 -18.02
C ILE A 52 -5.36 7.13 -17.75
N PHE A 53 -5.97 8.31 -17.78
CA PHE A 53 -5.33 9.52 -17.28
C PHE A 53 -5.42 9.58 -15.75
N VAL A 54 -4.36 10.06 -15.10
CA VAL A 54 -4.35 10.28 -13.63
C VAL A 54 -5.58 11.08 -13.20
N ALA A 55 -5.95 12.13 -13.92
CA ALA A 55 -7.13 12.93 -13.60
C ALA A 55 -8.42 12.09 -13.57
N ASN A 56 -8.59 11.17 -14.53
CA ASN A 56 -9.78 10.35 -14.61
C ASN A 56 -9.81 9.30 -13.50
N PHE A 57 -8.67 8.71 -13.14
CA PHE A 57 -8.59 7.76 -12.03
C PHE A 57 -8.94 8.42 -10.69
N PHE A 58 -8.30 9.54 -10.36
CA PHE A 58 -8.53 10.22 -9.08
C PHE A 58 -9.91 10.89 -8.99
N LYS A 59 -10.56 11.23 -10.11
CA LYS A 59 -11.98 11.62 -10.09
C LYS A 59 -12.89 10.49 -9.61
N MET A 60 -12.58 9.23 -9.93
CA MET A 60 -13.36 8.09 -9.46
C MET A 60 -13.35 7.97 -7.93
N PHE A 61 -12.27 8.42 -7.25
CA PHE A 61 -12.20 8.45 -5.79
C PHE A 61 -13.21 9.42 -5.19
N ILE A 62 -13.53 10.50 -5.91
CA ILE A 62 -14.41 11.58 -5.45
C ILE A 62 -15.87 11.29 -5.85
N GLU A 63 -16.08 10.78 -7.06
CA GLU A 63 -17.40 10.75 -7.72
C GLU A 63 -18.07 9.37 -7.74
N ALA A 64 -17.29 8.28 -7.60
CA ALA A 64 -17.74 6.92 -7.89
C ALA A 64 -17.72 5.98 -6.68
N VAL A 65 -17.78 6.49 -5.45
CA VAL A 65 -17.93 5.67 -4.24
C VAL A 65 -19.15 4.77 -4.39
N GLY A 66 -18.94 3.45 -4.35
CA GLY A 66 -19.97 2.43 -4.52
C GLY A 66 -20.57 2.27 -5.93
N LYS A 67 -20.07 3.04 -6.92
CA LYS A 67 -20.61 3.08 -8.29
C LYS A 67 -19.63 2.61 -9.37
N ALA A 68 -18.41 2.26 -8.99
CA ALA A 68 -17.40 1.81 -9.93
C ALA A 68 -17.71 0.40 -10.46
N ASP A 69 -17.53 0.19 -11.76
CA ASP A 69 -17.60 -1.12 -12.41
C ASP A 69 -16.31 -1.92 -12.10
N GLY A 70 -16.23 -2.40 -10.86
CA GLY A 70 -15.13 -3.19 -10.33
C GLY A 70 -14.05 -2.41 -9.58
N ILE A 71 -13.14 -3.16 -8.96
CA ILE A 71 -12.10 -2.65 -8.06
C ILE A 71 -10.83 -2.35 -8.86
N TRP A 72 -10.64 -1.08 -9.24
CA TRP A 72 -9.47 -0.65 -10.02
C TRP A 72 -8.38 -0.08 -9.12
N LYS A 73 -7.12 -0.46 -9.35
CA LYS A 73 -5.95 0.13 -8.71
C LYS A 73 -4.94 0.64 -9.72
N LEU A 74 -4.19 1.68 -9.36
CA LEU A 74 -3.03 2.12 -10.13
C LEU A 74 -1.96 1.03 -10.08
N LYS A 75 -1.41 0.70 -11.25
CA LYS A 75 -0.31 -0.25 -11.38
C LYS A 75 1.00 0.52 -11.44
N ASP A 76 1.88 0.25 -10.48
CA ASP A 76 3.27 0.75 -10.43
C ASP A 76 3.38 2.28 -10.61
N TRP A 77 2.39 3.03 -10.11
CA TRP A 77 2.39 4.49 -10.22
C TRP A 77 2.15 5.18 -8.86
N PRO A 78 3.04 6.12 -8.48
CA PRO A 78 4.31 6.40 -9.16
C PRO A 78 5.34 5.26 -9.00
N PRO A 79 6.25 5.05 -9.96
CA PRO A 79 7.31 4.06 -9.82
C PRO A 79 8.17 4.38 -8.58
N THR A 80 8.48 3.37 -7.75
CA THR A 80 9.27 3.55 -6.51
C THR A 80 10.54 4.34 -6.75
N SER A 81 11.30 3.95 -7.78
CA SER A 81 12.59 4.54 -8.15
C SER A 81 12.50 6.01 -8.57
N GLU A 82 11.30 6.50 -8.88
CA GLU A 82 11.06 7.87 -9.32
C GLU A 82 10.28 8.69 -8.29
N PHE A 83 9.85 8.13 -7.15
CA PHE A 83 8.96 8.83 -6.23
C PHE A 83 9.56 10.15 -5.74
N ALA A 84 10.78 10.12 -5.20
CA ALA A 84 11.46 11.31 -4.67
C ALA A 84 11.69 12.38 -5.76
N ALA A 85 11.92 11.96 -7.01
CA ALA A 85 12.11 12.87 -8.13
C ALA A 85 10.78 13.45 -8.65
N MET A 86 9.70 12.65 -8.62
CA MET A 86 8.40 13.03 -9.16
C MET A 86 7.55 13.83 -8.16
N PHE A 87 7.72 13.57 -6.86
CA PHE A 87 6.99 14.24 -5.77
C PHE A 87 7.96 14.64 -4.65
N PRO A 88 8.91 15.56 -4.90
CA PRO A 88 9.92 15.93 -3.90
C PRO A 88 9.29 16.47 -2.61
N ASP A 89 8.23 17.27 -2.70
CA ASP A 89 7.55 17.84 -1.55
C ASP A 89 6.82 16.76 -0.72
N LEU A 90 6.13 15.82 -1.38
CA LEU A 90 5.46 14.71 -0.71
C LEU A 90 6.46 13.72 -0.10
N PHE A 91 7.57 13.47 -0.79
CA PHE A 91 8.66 12.64 -0.27
C PHE A 91 9.26 13.25 1.00
N ALA A 92 9.58 14.55 0.97
CA ALA A 92 10.09 15.26 2.15
C ALA A 92 9.08 15.26 3.29
N ASP A 93 7.79 15.47 3.01
CA ASP A 93 6.73 15.38 4.01
C ASP A 93 6.63 13.98 4.63
N PHE A 94 6.68 12.93 3.80
CA PHE A 94 6.65 11.55 4.25
C PHE A 94 7.82 11.25 5.20
N GLU A 95 9.07 11.48 4.77
CA GLU A 95 10.25 11.23 5.59
C GLU A 95 10.20 12.00 6.92
N ASN A 96 9.66 13.23 6.93
CA ASN A 96 9.55 14.05 8.14
C ASN A 96 8.39 13.66 9.07
N SER A 97 7.42 12.88 8.59
CA SER A 97 6.20 12.55 9.33
C SER A 97 6.13 11.10 9.78
N ILE A 98 6.90 10.19 9.17
CA ILE A 98 6.87 8.76 9.53
C ILE A 98 7.31 8.51 10.97
N PRO A 99 6.61 7.65 11.72
CA PRO A 99 6.95 7.33 13.10
C PRO A 99 8.21 6.47 13.18
N PHE A 100 8.85 6.50 14.36
CA PHE A 100 10.09 5.76 14.65
C PHE A 100 11.23 6.05 13.65
N PRO A 101 11.58 7.34 13.46
CA PRO A 101 12.50 7.79 12.40
C PRO A 101 13.86 7.10 12.40
N GLU A 102 14.35 6.68 13.56
CA GLU A 102 15.61 5.93 13.68
C GLU A 102 15.60 4.62 12.88
N LEU A 103 14.44 4.01 12.67
CA LEU A 103 14.24 2.73 11.98
C LEU A 103 13.62 2.89 10.59
N THR A 104 12.77 3.89 10.39
CA THR A 104 11.89 3.97 9.22
C THR A 104 12.39 4.94 8.15
N ARG A 105 13.17 5.96 8.51
CA ARG A 105 13.70 6.94 7.55
C ARG A 105 14.88 6.39 6.78
N LEU A 106 15.12 6.99 5.61
CA LEU A 106 16.27 6.66 4.77
C LEU A 106 17.62 7.17 5.34
N ASP A 107 17.59 7.99 6.38
CA ASP A 107 18.76 8.42 7.17
C ASP A 107 18.76 7.82 8.59
N GLY A 108 17.89 6.84 8.86
CA GLY A 108 17.73 6.20 10.16
C GLY A 108 18.97 5.38 10.57
N VAL A 109 19.47 5.62 11.78
CA VAL A 109 20.67 4.93 12.30
C VAL A 109 20.45 3.43 12.56
N LEU A 110 19.20 3.02 12.79
CA LEU A 110 18.80 1.62 12.99
C LEU A 110 18.17 1.00 11.73
N ASN A 111 18.01 1.77 10.66
CA ASN A 111 17.51 1.26 9.38
C ASN A 111 18.64 0.52 8.65
N PHE A 112 18.74 -0.80 8.81
CA PHE A 112 19.81 -1.57 8.18
C PHE A 112 19.86 -1.43 6.66
N ALA A 113 18.73 -1.20 6.00
CA ALA A 113 18.68 -1.14 4.55
C ALA A 113 19.49 0.03 3.97
N VAL A 114 19.66 1.12 4.72
CA VAL A 114 20.41 2.31 4.26
C VAL A 114 21.91 2.20 4.52
N HIS A 115 22.33 1.20 5.32
CA HIS A 115 23.72 0.89 5.62
C HIS A 115 24.24 -0.32 4.83
N PHE A 116 23.48 -0.79 3.83
CA PHE A 116 23.93 -1.89 2.97
C PHE A 116 25.20 -1.51 2.21
N PRO A 117 26.13 -2.46 2.01
CA PRO A 117 27.33 -2.21 1.22
C PRO A 117 26.94 -1.90 -0.23
N TRP A 118 27.71 -1.04 -0.89
CA TRP A 118 27.46 -0.59 -2.26
C TRP A 118 27.36 -1.75 -3.28
N ASN A 119 28.01 -2.88 -3.01
CA ASN A 119 27.97 -4.10 -3.82
C ASN A 119 26.96 -5.14 -3.32
N GLY A 120 26.09 -4.79 -2.37
CA GLY A 120 25.04 -5.65 -1.84
C GLY A 120 23.76 -5.63 -2.68
N ILE A 121 22.94 -6.66 -2.52
CA ILE A 121 21.57 -6.66 -3.04
C ILE A 121 20.72 -5.90 -2.02
N VAL A 122 20.49 -4.61 -2.29
CA VAL A 122 19.67 -3.74 -1.44
C VAL A 122 18.20 -4.01 -1.76
N PRO A 123 17.32 -4.12 -0.74
CA PRO A 123 15.89 -4.16 -1.00
C PRO A 123 15.40 -2.88 -1.68
N ASP A 124 14.31 -2.96 -2.44
CA ASP A 124 13.68 -1.78 -3.04
C ASP A 124 13.11 -0.88 -1.94
N LEU A 125 13.80 0.22 -1.65
CA LEU A 125 13.41 1.15 -0.61
C LEU A 125 12.37 2.12 -1.15
N GLY A 126 11.30 2.27 -0.37
CA GLY A 126 10.19 3.15 -0.68
C GLY A 126 10.56 4.65 -0.67
N PRO A 127 9.54 5.53 -0.68
CA PRO A 127 8.11 5.20 -0.54
C PRO A 127 7.47 4.66 -1.83
N LYS A 128 6.43 3.84 -1.65
CA LYS A 128 5.58 3.29 -2.73
C LYS A 128 4.15 3.82 -2.59
N GLY A 129 3.56 4.27 -3.68
CA GLY A 129 2.17 4.72 -3.69
C GLY A 129 1.19 3.57 -3.97
N TYR A 130 0.21 3.36 -3.09
CA TYR A 130 -0.87 2.39 -3.27
C TYR A 130 -2.21 3.11 -3.39
N ASN A 131 -2.80 3.10 -4.59
CA ASN A 131 -4.04 3.80 -4.89
C ASN A 131 -5.05 2.83 -5.51
N ALA A 132 -6.13 2.53 -4.79
CA ALA A 132 -7.18 1.62 -5.23
C ALA A 132 -8.58 2.18 -4.92
N LEU A 133 -9.55 1.83 -5.76
CA LEU A 133 -10.96 2.04 -5.44
C LEU A 133 -11.41 1.08 -4.33
N GLY A 134 -12.45 1.46 -3.60
CA GLY A 134 -13.02 0.64 -2.53
C GLY A 134 -13.58 -0.69 -3.04
N SER A 135 -13.44 -1.72 -2.21
CA SER A 135 -14.08 -3.02 -2.37
C SER A 135 -15.25 -3.17 -1.39
N VAL A 136 -16.19 -4.05 -1.69
CA VAL A 136 -17.24 -4.46 -0.75
C VAL A 136 -16.66 -5.56 0.13
N GLN A 137 -16.80 -5.40 1.45
CA GLN A 137 -16.34 -6.40 2.41
C GLN A 137 -17.35 -7.56 2.48
N ASP A 138 -17.20 -8.54 1.59
CA ASP A 138 -17.97 -9.78 1.55
C ASP A 138 -17.16 -10.95 1.00
N ASP A 139 -17.77 -12.14 0.92
CA ASP A 139 -17.13 -13.37 0.41
C ASP A 139 -17.12 -13.47 -1.13
N CYS A 140 -17.66 -12.47 -1.84
CA CYS A 140 -17.84 -12.48 -3.28
C CYS A 140 -16.85 -11.58 -4.04
N HIS A 141 -16.23 -10.61 -3.36
CA HIS A 141 -15.30 -9.65 -3.95
C HIS A 141 -13.87 -9.85 -3.44
N SER A 142 -12.89 -9.47 -4.26
CA SER A 142 -11.47 -9.51 -3.86
C SER A 142 -11.06 -8.27 -3.06
N GLY A 143 -10.00 -8.40 -2.26
CA GLY A 143 -9.29 -7.25 -1.70
C GLY A 143 -8.50 -6.48 -2.77
N SER A 144 -8.18 -5.21 -2.50
CA SER A 144 -7.30 -4.40 -3.36
C SER A 144 -5.85 -4.92 -3.38
N THR A 145 -5.46 -5.59 -2.30
CA THR A 145 -4.16 -6.24 -2.12
C THR A 145 -4.43 -7.67 -1.68
N CYS A 146 -3.94 -8.64 -2.46
CA CYS A 146 -4.08 -10.06 -2.13
C CYS A 146 -3.13 -10.43 -0.99
N LEU A 147 -3.42 -11.58 -0.36
CA LEU A 147 -2.53 -12.18 0.65
C LEU A 147 -1.12 -12.32 0.07
N HIS A 148 -0.16 -11.69 0.71
CA HIS A 148 1.25 -11.81 0.37
C HIS A 148 2.13 -11.70 1.61
N LEU A 149 3.41 -12.07 1.47
CA LEU A 149 4.42 -11.86 2.48
C LEU A 149 5.48 -10.88 1.97
N ASP A 150 5.68 -9.80 2.73
CA ASP A 150 6.81 -8.90 2.51
C ASP A 150 8.12 -9.53 3.03
N VAL A 151 9.18 -9.43 2.23
CA VAL A 151 10.51 -9.96 2.58
C VAL A 151 11.26 -9.02 3.54
N THR A 152 10.83 -7.76 3.61
CA THR A 152 11.42 -6.72 4.45
C THR A 152 10.36 -6.10 5.35
N ASP A 153 10.80 -5.47 6.42
CA ASP A 153 9.94 -4.63 7.25
C ASP A 153 9.27 -3.53 6.40
N ALA A 154 8.00 -3.28 6.67
CA ALA A 154 7.21 -2.29 5.94
C ALA A 154 6.42 -1.41 6.90
N LEU A 155 6.29 -0.13 6.52
CA LEU A 155 5.42 0.83 7.16
C LEU A 155 4.44 1.36 6.12
N ASN A 156 3.15 1.26 6.43
CA ASN A 156 2.06 1.74 5.58
C ASN A 156 1.32 2.87 6.30
N ILE A 157 1.01 3.94 5.56
CA ILE A 157 0.21 5.06 6.07
C ILE A 157 -1.02 5.23 5.17
N LEU A 158 -2.21 5.22 5.76
CA LEU A 158 -3.43 5.61 5.07
C LEU A 158 -3.50 7.14 5.03
N LEU A 159 -3.15 7.72 3.88
CA LEU A 159 -3.04 9.17 3.70
C LEU A 159 -4.37 9.83 3.33
N TRP A 160 -5.24 9.11 2.60
CA TRP A 160 -6.53 9.60 2.17
C TRP A 160 -7.50 8.45 1.91
N ALA A 161 -8.77 8.63 2.27
CA ALA A 161 -9.85 7.72 1.92
C ALA A 161 -11.14 8.53 1.66
N ALA A 162 -11.92 8.11 0.65
CA ALA A 162 -13.23 8.69 0.39
C ALA A 162 -14.19 8.29 1.52
N ASN A 163 -15.12 9.18 1.90
CA ASN A 163 -16.19 8.79 2.80
C ASN A 163 -17.03 7.65 2.18
N LEU A 164 -17.55 6.78 3.03
CA LEU A 164 -18.48 5.73 2.65
C LEU A 164 -19.84 6.34 2.24
N GLU A 165 -20.69 5.54 1.59
CA GLU A 165 -22.03 5.98 1.16
C GLU A 165 -22.90 6.47 2.32
N ASP A 166 -22.70 5.92 3.53
CA ASP A 166 -23.41 6.32 4.75
C ASP A 166 -22.81 7.57 5.43
N GLY A 167 -21.81 8.19 4.79
CA GLY A 167 -21.14 9.41 5.25
C GLY A 167 -20.05 9.17 6.30
N LYS A 168 -19.79 7.93 6.73
CA LYS A 168 -18.68 7.62 7.64
C LYS A 168 -17.33 7.79 6.94
N ALA A 169 -16.28 7.96 7.75
CA ALA A 169 -14.91 8.01 7.24
C ALA A 169 -14.55 6.70 6.50
N GLY A 170 -13.95 6.86 5.32
CA GLY A 170 -13.37 5.74 4.60
C GLY A 170 -12.21 5.11 5.35
N HIS A 171 -11.96 3.84 5.08
CA HIS A 171 -10.89 3.08 5.70
C HIS A 171 -10.45 1.93 4.79
N ALA A 172 -9.35 1.28 5.18
CA ALA A 172 -8.94 0.00 4.64
C ALA A 172 -9.05 -1.05 5.76
N VAL A 173 -9.48 -2.25 5.41
CA VAL A 173 -9.50 -3.41 6.31
C VAL A 173 -8.25 -4.23 6.03
N TRP A 174 -7.53 -4.61 7.08
CA TRP A 174 -6.28 -5.38 7.00
C TRP A 174 -6.42 -6.64 7.84
N ASP A 175 -6.22 -7.79 7.20
CA ASP A 175 -6.04 -9.06 7.86
C ASP A 175 -4.55 -9.40 7.88
N LEU A 176 -3.96 -9.40 9.07
CA LEU A 176 -2.55 -9.67 9.29
C LEU A 176 -2.37 -11.02 9.97
N PHE A 177 -1.40 -11.79 9.50
CA PHE A 177 -1.09 -13.12 10.03
C PHE A 177 0.36 -13.18 10.49
N SER A 178 0.62 -14.00 11.52
CA SER A 178 1.99 -14.28 11.93
C SER A 178 2.71 -15.06 10.82
N PRO A 179 4.00 -14.77 10.55
CA PRO A 179 4.83 -15.62 9.68
C PRO A 179 4.84 -17.10 10.10
N ASP A 180 4.65 -17.39 11.39
CA ASP A 180 4.58 -18.76 11.90
C ASP A 180 3.35 -19.54 11.40
N ASP A 181 2.29 -18.84 10.98
CA ASP A 181 1.08 -19.45 10.43
C ASP A 181 1.16 -19.70 8.93
N LEU A 182 2.26 -19.32 8.27
CA LEU A 182 2.45 -19.48 6.82
C LEU A 182 2.22 -20.92 6.32
N PRO A 183 2.67 -22.00 7.01
CA PRO A 183 2.36 -23.37 6.59
C PRO A 183 0.85 -23.67 6.61
N LYS A 184 0.12 -23.18 7.62
CA LYS A 184 -1.34 -23.38 7.75
C LYS A 184 -2.10 -22.59 6.70
N LEU A 185 -1.68 -21.35 6.43
CA LEU A 185 -2.28 -20.50 5.39
C LEU A 185 -2.15 -21.14 4.01
N ARG A 186 -0.96 -21.64 3.67
CA ARG A 186 -0.75 -22.36 2.40
C ARG A 186 -1.64 -23.60 2.30
N GLU A 187 -1.69 -24.40 3.37
CA GLU A 187 -2.57 -25.57 3.42
C GLU A 187 -4.04 -25.19 3.22
N PHE A 188 -4.50 -24.14 3.89
CA PHE A 188 -5.86 -23.63 3.74
C PHE A 188 -6.14 -23.15 2.31
N CYS A 189 -5.23 -22.38 1.71
CA CYS A 189 -5.35 -21.93 0.32
C CYS A 189 -5.45 -23.10 -0.67
N TRP A 190 -4.64 -24.15 -0.48
CA TRP A 190 -4.68 -25.32 -1.37
C TRP A 190 -5.90 -26.22 -1.14
N LYS A 191 -6.22 -26.53 0.12
CA LYS A 191 -7.23 -27.54 0.45
C LYS A 191 -8.65 -26.98 0.53
N THR A 192 -8.80 -25.76 1.03
CA THR A 192 -10.12 -25.17 1.31
C THR A 192 -10.52 -24.18 0.23
N VAL A 193 -9.66 -23.21 -0.08
CA VAL A 193 -9.94 -22.23 -1.15
C VAL A 193 -9.81 -22.89 -2.53
N GLY A 194 -8.99 -23.92 -2.66
CA GLY A 194 -8.79 -24.65 -3.90
C GLY A 194 -7.93 -23.90 -4.91
N PHE A 195 -6.89 -23.19 -4.45
CA PHE A 195 -5.93 -22.52 -5.31
C PHE A 195 -5.27 -23.50 -6.30
N LYS A 196 -5.35 -23.17 -7.60
CA LYS A 196 -4.78 -23.98 -8.71
C LYS A 196 -3.75 -23.22 -9.56
N GLY A 197 -3.37 -22.01 -9.12
CA GLY A 197 -2.37 -21.21 -9.82
C GLY A 197 -0.98 -21.86 -9.76
N PRO A 198 -0.06 -21.46 -10.66
CA PRO A 198 1.33 -21.87 -10.54
C PRO A 198 1.96 -21.22 -9.29
N GLY A 199 2.80 -21.97 -8.56
CA GLY A 199 3.61 -21.43 -7.46
C GLY A 199 2.95 -21.46 -6.08
N ASP A 200 3.44 -20.58 -5.21
CA ASP A 200 3.01 -20.46 -3.81
C ASP A 200 1.82 -19.50 -3.70
N PRO A 201 0.69 -19.90 -3.08
CA PRO A 201 -0.51 -19.07 -2.95
C PRO A 201 -0.30 -17.79 -2.12
N VAL A 202 0.81 -17.66 -1.40
CA VAL A 202 1.16 -16.47 -0.58
C VAL A 202 2.24 -15.61 -1.24
N TYR A 203 2.85 -16.02 -2.36
CA TYR A 203 3.81 -15.20 -3.12
C TYR A 203 3.34 -14.92 -4.55
N SER A 204 2.08 -15.18 -4.86
CA SER A 204 1.50 -15.08 -6.22
C SER A 204 0.89 -13.72 -6.54
#